data_AF-A0A4U1BU34-F1
#
_entry.id   AF-A0A4U1BU34-F1
#
_cell.length_a   1.000
_cell.length_b   1.000
_cell.length_c   1.000
_cell.angle_alpha   90.00
_cell.angle_beta   90.00
_cell.angle_gamma   90.00
#
_symmetry.space_group_name_H-M   'P 1'
#
loop_
_entity.id
_entity.type
_entity.pdbx_description
1 polymer ?
#
loop_
_entity_poly.entity_id
_entity_poly.type
_entity_poly.pdbx_seq_one_letter_code
_entity_poly.pdbx_strand_id
1 'polypeptide(L)'
;MEGDNEEFQHITEFNRLIKKIQQVKSLRDYCVNNNKEPIEHEKQLQELNQQLEIVSQSLSNFNPSPTTLRRYTNLARQLGILIEKLKFGRYGEKIDRNDGLILENYVYNTILQDIDGVFTNEFIGCSVPYYKYSIESDFDHEPIKALLTELKQEVVSNPRPPINYVELHYIHEQIDERILEVARNEYKANRIRENIFRY
;
A
#
# COMPACT_ATOMS: atom_id res chain seq x y z
N MET A 1 -15.08 8.01 24.47
CA MET A 1 -13.81 8.44 25.10
C MET A 1 -13.00 7.28 25.64
N GLU A 2 -13.52 6.39 26.50
CA GLU A 2 -12.74 5.19 26.93
C GLU A 2 -12.66 4.10 25.83
N GLY A 3 -13.78 3.76 25.17
CA GLY A 3 -13.79 2.75 24.08
C GLY A 3 -12.97 3.14 22.84
N ASP A 4 -12.88 4.44 22.53
CA ASP A 4 -12.06 4.92 21.40
C ASP A 4 -10.55 4.75 21.68
N ASN A 5 -10.15 4.81 22.95
CA ASN A 5 -8.75 4.63 23.36
C ASN A 5 -8.35 3.14 23.33
N GLU A 6 -9.26 2.25 23.72
CA GLU A 6 -9.04 0.80 23.66
C GLU A 6 -8.97 0.28 22.21
N GLU A 7 -9.89 0.71 21.35
CA GLU A 7 -9.84 0.39 19.91
C GLU A 7 -8.52 0.87 19.29
N PHE A 8 -8.10 2.11 19.60
CA PHE A 8 -6.85 2.67 19.08
C PHE A 8 -5.61 1.88 19.53
N GLN A 9 -5.58 1.40 20.78
CA GLN A 9 -4.51 0.53 21.28
C GLN A 9 -4.46 -0.80 20.53
N HIS A 10 -5.62 -1.43 20.30
CA HIS A 10 -5.70 -2.65 19.53
C HIS A 10 -5.30 -2.46 18.07
N ILE A 11 -5.68 -1.36 17.43
CA ILE A 11 -5.25 -0.99 16.06
C ILE A 11 -3.72 -0.81 16.01
N THR A 12 -3.17 -0.10 17.00
CA THR A 12 -1.72 0.15 17.07
C THR A 12 -0.95 -1.16 17.24
N GLU A 13 -1.43 -2.04 18.13
CA GLU A 13 -0.82 -3.34 18.36
C GLU A 13 -0.95 -4.26 17.15
N PHE A 14 -2.11 -4.27 16.49
CA PHE A 14 -2.35 -5.01 15.26
C PHE A 14 -1.34 -4.62 14.18
N ASN A 15 -1.20 -3.32 13.90
CA ASN A 15 -0.27 -2.80 12.90
C ASN A 15 1.19 -3.12 13.26
N ARG A 16 1.53 -3.10 14.56
CA ARG A 16 2.87 -3.49 15.04
C ARG A 16 3.15 -4.97 14.77
N LEU A 17 2.18 -5.85 15.03
CA LEU A 17 2.30 -7.28 14.78
C LEU A 17 2.45 -7.59 13.29
N ILE A 18 1.65 -6.96 12.42
CA ILE A 18 1.77 -7.10 10.97
C ILE A 18 3.19 -6.75 10.49
N LYS A 19 3.73 -5.59 10.90
CA LYS A 19 5.10 -5.19 10.54
C LYS A 19 6.16 -6.19 10.99
N LYS A 20 6.03 -6.72 12.22
CA LYS A 20 6.94 -7.75 12.73
C LYS A 20 6.84 -9.05 11.92
N ILE A 21 5.62 -9.49 11.61
CA ILE A 21 5.38 -10.69 10.80
C ILE A 21 6.05 -10.53 9.42
N GLN A 22 5.88 -9.38 8.77
CA GLN A 22 6.52 -9.10 7.48
C GLN A 22 8.06 -9.15 7.58
N GLN A 23 8.65 -8.54 8.60
CA GLN A 23 10.10 -8.57 8.83
C GLN A 23 10.63 -10.00 9.02
N VAL A 24 9.96 -10.79 9.87
CA VAL A 24 10.38 -12.18 10.14
C VAL A 24 10.17 -13.04 8.90
N LYS A 25 9.10 -12.83 8.11
CA LYS A 25 8.90 -13.50 6.81
C LYS A 25 10.07 -13.23 5.86
N SER A 26 10.50 -11.97 5.72
CA SER A 26 11.65 -11.63 4.87
C SER A 26 12.96 -12.30 5.32
N LEU A 27 13.22 -12.36 6.64
CA LEU A 27 14.39 -13.05 7.19
C LEU A 27 14.32 -14.57 6.95
N ARG A 28 13.13 -15.15 7.14
CA ARG A 28 12.85 -16.55 6.87
C ARG A 28 13.10 -16.88 5.40
N ASP A 29 12.59 -16.08 4.47
CA ASP A 29 12.77 -16.28 3.04
C ASP A 29 14.23 -16.11 2.62
N TYR A 30 14.96 -15.18 3.24
CA TYR A 30 16.41 -15.08 3.07
C TYR A 30 17.14 -16.35 3.50
N CYS A 31 16.80 -16.95 4.65
CA CYS A 31 17.39 -18.22 5.07
C CYS A 31 17.10 -19.34 4.08
N VAL A 32 15.84 -19.49 3.66
CA VAL A 32 15.42 -20.51 2.67
C VAL A 32 16.18 -20.34 1.35
N ASN A 33 16.26 -19.12 0.81
CA ASN A 33 16.95 -18.83 -0.45
C ASN A 33 18.47 -19.07 -0.39
N ASN A 34 19.05 -19.09 0.81
CA ASN A 34 20.47 -19.34 1.04
C ASN A 34 20.74 -20.76 1.59
N ASN A 35 19.79 -21.68 1.50
CA ASN A 35 19.89 -23.04 2.02
C ASN A 35 20.28 -23.11 3.51
N LYS A 36 19.80 -22.15 4.30
CA LYS A 36 19.95 -22.13 5.77
C LYS A 36 18.65 -22.58 6.42
N GLU A 37 18.76 -23.21 7.60
CA GLU A 37 17.58 -23.63 8.37
C GLU A 37 16.83 -22.40 8.92
N PRO A 38 15.52 -22.26 8.63
CA PRO A 38 14.73 -21.11 9.09
C PRO A 38 14.00 -21.35 10.42
N ILE A 39 14.32 -22.41 11.16
CA ILE A 39 13.51 -22.94 12.28
C ILE A 39 13.12 -21.87 13.31
N GLU A 40 14.07 -21.04 13.73
CA GLU A 40 13.81 -19.98 14.71
C GLU A 40 12.81 -18.93 14.19
N HIS A 41 12.92 -18.56 12.91
CA HIS A 41 12.00 -17.62 12.28
C HIS A 41 10.62 -18.23 12.07
N GLU A 42 10.52 -19.53 11.77
CA GLU A 42 9.23 -20.23 11.65
C GLU A 42 8.50 -20.28 13.00
N LYS A 43 9.22 -20.56 14.09
CA LYS A 43 8.66 -20.52 15.45
C LYS A 43 8.19 -19.11 15.81
N GLN A 44 9.01 -18.09 15.54
CA GLN A 44 8.62 -16.68 15.77
C GLN A 44 7.36 -16.30 14.97
N LEU A 45 7.24 -16.76 13.72
CA LEU A 45 6.04 -16.50 12.92
C LEU A 45 4.79 -17.16 13.52
N GLN A 46 4.89 -18.39 14.03
CA GLN A 46 3.76 -19.04 14.70
C GLN A 46 3.30 -18.24 15.92
N GLU A 47 4.22 -17.82 16.78
CA GLU A 47 3.91 -17.02 17.98
C GLU A 47 3.28 -15.65 17.63
N LEU A 48 3.83 -14.96 16.62
CA LEU A 48 3.31 -13.67 16.17
C LEU A 48 1.93 -13.79 15.52
N ASN A 49 1.68 -14.84 14.74
CA ASN A 49 0.37 -15.09 14.13
C ASN A 49 -0.70 -15.39 15.19
N GLN A 50 -0.36 -16.14 16.25
CA GLN A 50 -1.28 -16.37 17.37
C GLN A 50 -1.64 -15.05 18.09
N GLN A 51 -0.66 -14.18 18.32
CA GLN A 51 -0.91 -12.85 18.90
C GLN A 51 -1.80 -12.01 17.98
N LEU A 52 -1.55 -12.04 16.67
CA LEU A 52 -2.34 -11.31 15.69
C LEU A 52 -3.80 -11.79 15.68
N GLU A 53 -4.03 -13.11 15.78
CA GLU A 53 -5.38 -13.68 15.84
C GLU A 53 -6.16 -13.18 17.05
N ILE A 54 -5.53 -13.14 18.23
CA ILE A 54 -6.14 -12.62 19.47
C ILE A 54 -6.54 -11.15 19.32
N VAL A 55 -5.64 -10.33 18.79
CA VAL A 55 -5.92 -8.90 18.55
C VAL A 55 -7.00 -8.72 17.49
N SER A 56 -7.02 -9.55 16.44
CA SER A 56 -8.03 -9.51 15.39
C SER A 56 -9.43 -9.85 15.92
N GLN A 57 -9.54 -10.86 16.80
CA GLN A 57 -10.79 -11.19 17.48
C GLN A 57 -11.25 -10.02 18.35
N SER A 58 -10.33 -9.38 19.08
CA SER A 58 -10.63 -8.20 19.90
C SER A 58 -11.14 -7.03 19.05
N LEU A 59 -10.47 -6.73 17.93
CA LEU A 59 -10.89 -5.68 16.99
C LEU A 59 -12.24 -5.96 16.33
N SER A 60 -12.59 -7.23 16.10
CA SER A 60 -13.87 -7.63 15.53
C SER A 60 -15.05 -7.35 16.47
N ASN A 61 -14.79 -7.20 17.79
CA ASN A 61 -15.82 -6.89 18.78
C ASN A 61 -16.26 -5.42 18.78
N PHE A 62 -15.49 -4.51 18.18
CA PHE A 62 -15.81 -3.08 18.07
C PHE A 62 -16.78 -2.77 16.91
N ASN A 63 -17.62 -3.74 16.52
CA ASN A 63 -18.46 -3.69 15.33
C ASN A 63 -19.89 -3.17 15.63
N PRO A 64 -20.40 -2.14 14.93
CA PRO A 64 -19.73 -1.33 13.91
C PRO A 64 -18.88 -0.20 14.51
N SER A 65 -17.70 0.03 13.93
CA SER A 65 -16.77 1.06 14.40
C SER A 65 -16.91 2.38 13.60
N PRO A 66 -17.26 3.51 14.25
CA PRO A 66 -17.26 4.82 13.61
C PRO A 66 -15.88 5.22 13.07
N THR A 67 -14.82 4.85 13.79
CA THR A 67 -13.41 5.05 13.40
C THR A 67 -13.11 4.34 12.07
N THR A 68 -13.55 3.09 11.93
CA THR A 68 -13.39 2.29 10.71
C THR A 68 -14.11 2.92 9.53
N LEU A 69 -15.38 3.33 9.71
CA LEU A 69 -16.16 3.95 8.65
C LEU A 69 -15.55 5.30 8.21
N ARG A 70 -15.03 6.08 9.15
CA ARG A 70 -14.31 7.34 8.85
C ARG A 70 -13.06 7.09 8.02
N ARG A 71 -12.23 6.10 8.40
CA ARG A 71 -11.04 5.71 7.63
C ARG A 71 -11.41 5.23 6.23
N TYR A 72 -12.46 4.42 6.10
CA TYR A 72 -12.96 3.96 4.80
C TYR A 72 -13.43 5.11 3.90
N THR A 73 -14.13 6.09 4.48
CA THR A 73 -14.55 7.30 3.74
C THR A 73 -13.34 8.16 3.34
N ASN A 74 -12.35 8.27 4.23
CA ASN A 74 -11.11 9.01 3.95
C ASN A 74 -10.29 8.33 2.86
N LEU A 75 -10.32 7.00 2.74
CA LEU A 75 -9.68 6.26 1.65
C LEU A 75 -10.23 6.70 0.29
N ALA A 76 -11.56 6.75 0.13
CA ALA A 76 -12.18 7.23 -1.11
C ALA A 76 -11.74 8.66 -1.47
N ARG A 77 -11.64 9.54 -0.45
CA ARG A 77 -11.17 10.92 -0.64
C ARG A 77 -9.69 10.95 -1.04
N GLN A 78 -8.85 10.16 -0.38
CA GLN A 78 -7.41 10.05 -0.67
C GLN A 78 -7.16 9.54 -2.09
N LEU A 79 -7.86 8.49 -2.52
CA LEU A 79 -7.82 7.99 -3.90
C LEU A 79 -8.21 9.09 -4.90
N GLY A 80 -9.24 9.89 -4.58
CA GLY A 80 -9.62 11.05 -5.37
C GLY A 80 -8.50 12.09 -5.53
N ILE A 81 -7.83 12.45 -4.43
CA ILE A 81 -6.72 13.41 -4.46
C ILE A 81 -5.53 12.85 -5.25
N LEU A 82 -5.22 11.55 -5.09
CA LEU A 82 -4.15 10.89 -5.85
C LEU A 82 -4.42 10.96 -7.36
N ILE A 83 -5.64 10.62 -7.81
CA ILE A 83 -6.04 10.72 -9.22
C ILE A 83 -5.89 12.16 -9.75
N GLU A 84 -6.27 13.16 -8.96
CA GLU A 84 -6.16 14.57 -9.33
C GLU A 84 -4.71 15.08 -9.37
N LYS A 85 -3.82 14.54 -8.53
CA LYS A 85 -2.42 14.93 -8.48
C LYS A 85 -1.56 14.21 -9.52
N LEU A 86 -1.97 13.03 -9.97
CA LEU A 86 -1.44 12.38 -11.18
C LEU A 86 -1.91 13.15 -12.43
N LYS A 87 -1.35 14.35 -12.60
CA LYS A 87 -1.51 15.24 -13.76
C LYS A 87 -0.21 15.28 -14.55
N PHE A 88 -0.34 15.30 -15.88
CA PHE A 88 0.77 15.52 -16.81
C PHE A 88 1.53 16.81 -16.47
N GLY A 89 2.79 16.70 -16.07
CA GLY A 89 3.64 17.85 -15.74
C GLY A 89 4.14 18.59 -17.00
N ARG A 90 4.22 19.93 -16.96
CA ARG A 90 4.90 20.76 -17.98
C ARG A 90 6.38 21.04 -17.61
N TYR A 91 7.27 20.63 -18.52
CA TYR A 91 8.68 20.98 -18.87
C TYR A 91 9.63 21.67 -17.86
N GLY A 92 10.86 21.12 -17.78
CA GLY A 92 12.12 21.85 -17.53
C GLY A 92 12.91 21.49 -16.26
N GLU A 93 13.81 20.49 -16.37
CA GLU A 93 15.17 20.33 -15.74
C GLU A 93 15.60 18.85 -15.67
N LYS A 94 16.89 18.55 -15.93
CA LYS A 94 17.42 17.19 -16.22
C LYS A 94 17.44 16.23 -15.01
N ILE A 95 17.17 14.94 -15.27
CA ILE A 95 17.31 13.81 -14.35
C ILE A 95 18.06 12.65 -15.06
N ASP A 96 18.89 11.87 -14.35
CA ASP A 96 19.74 10.80 -14.92
C ASP A 96 18.99 9.44 -15.02
N ARG A 97 19.51 8.48 -15.80
CA ARG A 97 18.84 7.22 -16.17
C ARG A 97 18.58 6.26 -15.01
N ASN A 98 19.45 6.24 -14.00
CA ASN A 98 19.20 5.48 -12.77
C ASN A 98 18.07 6.11 -11.94
N ASP A 99 17.84 7.41 -12.11
CA ASP A 99 16.79 8.11 -11.40
C ASP A 99 15.42 7.79 -11.99
N GLY A 100 15.30 7.32 -13.25
CA GLY A 100 14.01 6.90 -13.84
C GLY A 100 13.37 5.71 -13.11
N LEU A 101 14.13 4.63 -12.88
CA LEU A 101 13.67 3.47 -12.10
C LEU A 101 13.48 3.79 -10.61
N ILE A 102 14.27 4.75 -10.10
CA ILE A 102 14.09 5.29 -8.75
C ILE A 102 12.78 6.08 -8.68
N LEU A 103 12.42 6.83 -9.73
CA LEU A 103 11.18 7.62 -9.81
C LEU A 103 9.94 6.75 -9.90
N GLU A 104 9.92 5.67 -10.71
CA GLU A 104 8.77 4.76 -10.79
C GLU A 104 8.49 4.09 -9.44
N ASN A 105 9.52 3.47 -8.85
CA ASN A 105 9.41 2.88 -7.52
C ASN A 105 9.07 3.94 -6.47
N TYR A 106 9.60 5.15 -6.59
CA TYR A 106 9.26 6.25 -5.69
C TYR A 106 7.80 6.65 -5.83
N VAL A 107 7.24 6.77 -7.03
CA VAL A 107 5.82 7.13 -7.26
C VAL A 107 4.91 6.06 -6.66
N TYR A 108 5.16 4.79 -6.95
CA TYR A 108 4.39 3.68 -6.37
C TYR A 108 4.49 3.63 -4.86
N ASN A 109 5.70 3.72 -4.30
CA ASN A 109 5.90 3.74 -2.85
C ASN A 109 5.27 4.98 -2.20
N THR A 110 5.27 6.13 -2.86
CA THR A 110 4.63 7.35 -2.36
C THR A 110 3.12 7.21 -2.35
N ILE A 111 2.53 6.63 -3.40
CA ILE A 111 1.10 6.32 -3.45
C ILE A 111 0.73 5.36 -2.31
N LEU A 112 1.50 4.29 -2.12
CA LEU A 112 1.29 3.33 -1.02
C LEU A 112 1.39 4.01 0.34
N GLN A 113 2.41 4.83 0.59
CA GLN A 113 2.56 5.60 1.83
C GLN A 113 1.39 6.56 2.09
N ASP A 114 0.92 7.22 1.03
CA ASP A 114 -0.21 8.14 1.07
C ASP A 114 -1.53 7.40 1.39
N ILE A 115 -1.69 6.16 0.91
CA ILE A 115 -2.82 5.28 1.24
C ILE A 115 -2.69 4.82 2.70
N ASP A 116 -1.53 4.29 3.10
CA ASP A 116 -1.18 3.88 4.48
C ASP A 116 -1.47 4.97 5.52
N GLY A 117 -1.23 6.24 5.16
CA GLY A 117 -1.50 7.41 6.01
C GLY A 117 -2.95 7.49 6.49
N VAL A 118 -3.90 7.03 5.68
CA VAL A 118 -5.33 7.00 6.02
C VAL A 118 -5.62 5.95 7.10
N PHE A 119 -4.95 4.80 7.04
CA PHE A 119 -5.14 3.67 7.96
C PHE A 119 -4.38 3.82 9.27
N THR A 120 -3.36 4.69 9.31
CA THR A 120 -2.58 4.96 10.52
C THR A 120 -3.09 6.21 11.23
N ASN A 121 -3.11 7.35 10.55
CA ASN A 121 -3.31 8.66 11.18
C ASN A 121 -4.69 9.29 10.91
N GLU A 122 -5.55 8.62 10.13
CA GLU A 122 -6.81 9.17 9.60
C GLU A 122 -6.61 10.48 8.81
N PHE A 123 -5.36 10.77 8.49
CA PHE A 123 -4.95 12.00 7.84
C PHE A 123 -5.22 11.87 6.35
N ILE A 124 -5.58 13.00 5.75
CA ILE A 124 -5.81 13.11 4.31
C ILE A 124 -4.82 14.13 3.79
N GLY A 125 -4.01 13.69 2.85
CA GLY A 125 -2.97 14.49 2.24
C GLY A 125 -2.11 13.59 1.38
N CYS A 126 -1.68 14.11 0.23
CA CYS A 126 -0.86 13.35 -0.68
C CYS A 126 0.50 14.02 -0.80
N SER A 127 1.54 13.22 -0.62
CA SER A 127 2.93 13.59 -0.82
C SER A 127 3.38 13.41 -2.27
N VAL A 128 2.58 12.74 -3.13
CA VAL A 128 2.87 12.57 -4.58
C VAL A 128 3.45 13.86 -5.15
N PRO A 129 4.76 13.90 -5.45
CA PRO A 129 5.39 15.11 -5.91
C PRO A 129 4.90 15.45 -7.32
N TYR A 130 4.77 16.75 -7.58
CA TYR A 130 4.66 17.25 -8.94
C TYR A 130 6.00 17.04 -9.65
N TYR A 131 6.23 15.86 -10.22
CA TYR A 131 7.37 15.67 -11.09
C TYR A 131 7.09 16.31 -12.45
N LYS A 132 7.86 17.35 -12.78
CA LYS A 132 7.98 17.84 -14.14
C LYS A 132 8.95 16.94 -14.89
N TYR A 133 8.45 15.90 -15.54
CA TYR A 133 9.27 15.10 -16.46
C TYR A 133 9.82 16.02 -17.56
N SER A 134 11.14 15.97 -17.76
CA SER A 134 11.84 17.01 -18.52
C SER A 134 12.00 16.74 -20.00
N ILE A 135 11.85 15.51 -20.45
CA ILE A 135 11.74 15.00 -21.84
C ILE A 135 11.44 13.51 -21.69
N GLU A 136 10.49 12.99 -22.47
CA GLU A 136 10.25 11.54 -22.68
C GLU A 136 10.54 10.66 -21.46
N SER A 137 9.81 10.90 -20.38
CA SER A 137 9.54 9.76 -19.51
C SER A 137 8.42 8.99 -20.19
N ASP A 138 8.76 7.82 -20.70
CA ASP A 138 7.81 6.78 -21.12
C ASP A 138 6.96 6.27 -19.94
N PHE A 139 7.03 6.91 -18.77
CA PHE A 139 6.20 6.51 -17.63
C PHE A 139 4.77 6.94 -17.88
N ASP A 140 4.05 5.99 -18.47
CA ASP A 140 2.63 6.09 -18.68
C ASP A 140 1.92 6.03 -17.33
N HIS A 141 1.32 7.13 -16.90
CA HIS A 141 0.53 7.13 -15.67
C HIS A 141 -0.84 6.47 -15.86
N GLU A 142 -1.25 6.15 -17.10
CA GLU A 142 -2.57 5.61 -17.38
C GLU A 142 -2.85 4.28 -16.64
N PRO A 143 -1.94 3.30 -16.55
CA PRO A 143 -2.19 2.06 -15.83
C PRO A 143 -2.51 2.27 -14.35
N ILE A 144 -1.68 3.04 -13.64
CA ILE A 144 -1.92 3.31 -12.21
C ILE A 144 -3.13 4.22 -12.00
N LYS A 145 -3.36 5.19 -12.89
CA LYS A 145 -4.52 6.08 -12.79
C LYS A 145 -5.84 5.35 -13.06
N ALA A 146 -5.86 4.43 -14.02
CA ALA A 146 -6.98 3.55 -14.29
C ALA A 146 -7.30 2.70 -13.06
N LEU A 147 -6.29 2.05 -12.47
CA LEU A 147 -6.43 1.27 -11.24
C LEU A 147 -6.97 2.14 -10.08
N LEU A 148 -6.39 3.31 -9.82
CA LEU A 148 -6.85 4.19 -8.74
C LEU A 148 -8.30 4.66 -8.96
N THR A 149 -8.70 4.88 -10.22
CA THR A 149 -10.07 5.23 -10.57
C THR A 149 -11.04 4.07 -10.32
N GLU A 150 -10.66 2.85 -10.71
CA GLU A 150 -11.40 1.62 -10.44
C GLU A 150 -11.56 1.41 -8.93
N LEU A 151 -10.46 1.45 -8.17
CA LEU A 151 -10.45 1.32 -6.71
C LEU A 151 -11.35 2.36 -6.03
N LYS A 152 -11.31 3.62 -6.48
CA LYS A 152 -12.19 4.66 -5.95
C LYS A 152 -13.66 4.32 -6.20
N GLN A 153 -14.00 3.82 -7.39
CA GLN A 153 -15.38 3.43 -7.71
C GLN A 153 -15.83 2.24 -6.88
N GLU A 154 -14.99 1.23 -6.69
CA GLU A 154 -15.25 0.09 -5.80
C GLU A 154 -15.55 0.54 -4.37
N VAL A 155 -14.70 1.42 -3.81
CA VAL A 155 -14.86 1.94 -2.45
C VAL A 155 -16.14 2.76 -2.30
N VAL A 156 -16.44 3.65 -3.24
CA VAL A 156 -17.63 4.52 -3.20
C VAL A 156 -18.92 3.74 -3.42
N SER A 157 -18.89 2.70 -4.26
CA SER A 157 -20.08 1.94 -4.66
C SER A 157 -20.32 0.70 -3.82
N ASN A 158 -19.44 0.41 -2.84
CA ASN A 158 -19.55 -0.79 -2.02
C ASN A 158 -20.83 -0.75 -1.15
N PRO A 159 -21.80 -1.66 -1.36
CA PRO A 159 -23.03 -1.69 -0.59
C PRO A 159 -22.81 -2.14 0.86
N ARG A 160 -21.65 -2.72 1.17
CA ARG A 160 -21.26 -3.20 2.50
C ARG A 160 -19.87 -2.66 2.88
N PRO A 161 -19.78 -1.43 3.41
CA PRO A 161 -18.51 -0.91 3.93
C PRO A 161 -17.97 -1.80 5.07
N PRO A 162 -16.65 -1.78 5.32
CA PRO A 162 -16.04 -2.58 6.38
C PRO A 162 -16.58 -2.13 7.74
N ILE A 163 -16.97 -3.10 8.56
CA ILE A 163 -17.64 -2.84 9.84
C ILE A 163 -16.67 -2.84 11.03
N ASN A 164 -15.45 -3.35 10.83
CA ASN A 164 -14.37 -3.37 11.80
C ASN A 164 -13.01 -3.13 11.11
N TYR A 165 -11.97 -2.88 11.92
CA TYR A 165 -10.64 -2.57 11.40
C TYR A 165 -9.98 -3.75 10.65
N VAL A 166 -10.31 -4.99 11.00
CA VAL A 166 -9.74 -6.18 10.34
C VAL A 166 -10.22 -6.28 8.89
N GLU A 167 -11.52 -6.09 8.65
CA GLU A 167 -12.09 -6.02 7.30
C GLU A 167 -11.50 -4.85 6.50
N LEU A 168 -11.31 -3.69 7.14
CA LEU A 168 -10.70 -2.52 6.52
C LEU A 168 -9.24 -2.78 6.14
N HIS A 169 -8.46 -3.43 7.00
CA HIS A 169 -7.08 -3.82 6.70
C HIS A 169 -6.99 -4.84 5.58
N TYR A 170 -7.94 -5.78 5.50
CA TYR A 170 -7.99 -6.71 4.36
C TYR A 170 -8.19 -5.97 3.03
N ILE A 171 -9.07 -4.96 3.00
CA ILE A 171 -9.25 -4.10 1.82
C ILE A 171 -7.94 -3.36 1.48
N HIS A 172 -7.21 -2.89 2.50
CA HIS A 172 -5.91 -2.23 2.32
C HIS A 172 -4.88 -3.15 1.63
N GLU A 173 -4.68 -4.36 2.15
CA GLU A 173 -3.73 -5.32 1.57
C GLU A 173 -4.08 -5.65 0.12
N GLN A 174 -5.37 -5.78 -0.22
CA GLN A 174 -5.81 -6.01 -1.60
C GLN A 174 -5.51 -4.82 -2.53
N ILE A 175 -5.61 -3.59 -2.03
CA ILE A 175 -5.22 -2.39 -2.77
C ILE A 175 -3.71 -2.39 -3.02
N ASP A 176 -2.92 -2.65 -1.98
CA ASP A 176 -1.45 -2.70 -2.07
C ASP A 176 -0.98 -3.74 -3.08
N GLU A 177 -1.54 -4.96 -3.02
CA GLU A 177 -1.21 -6.04 -3.95
C GLU A 177 -1.46 -5.65 -5.42
N ARG A 178 -2.60 -5.01 -5.70
CA ARG A 178 -2.96 -4.54 -7.06
C ARG A 178 -2.04 -3.43 -7.54
N ILE A 179 -1.68 -2.48 -6.68
CA ILE A 179 -0.74 -1.40 -7.02
C ILE A 179 0.64 -1.99 -7.32
N LEU A 180 1.13 -2.92 -6.48
CA LEU A 180 2.40 -3.60 -6.69
C LEU A 180 2.39 -4.49 -7.95
N GLU A 181 1.24 -5.08 -8.30
CA GLU A 181 1.08 -5.81 -9.55
C GLU A 181 1.24 -4.90 -10.78
N VAL A 182 0.57 -3.75 -10.79
CA VAL A 182 0.74 -2.75 -11.87
C VAL A 182 2.22 -2.33 -11.98
N ALA A 183 2.85 -1.98 -10.87
CA ALA A 183 4.27 -1.61 -10.83
C ALA A 183 5.19 -2.72 -11.41
N ARG A 184 4.94 -3.99 -11.05
CA ARG A 184 5.71 -5.13 -11.57
C ARG A 184 5.48 -5.36 -13.06
N ASN A 185 4.25 -5.17 -13.54
CA ASN A 185 3.91 -5.35 -14.95
C ASN A 185 4.55 -4.28 -15.83
N GLU A 186 4.51 -3.02 -15.39
CA GLU A 186 5.22 -1.94 -16.08
C GLU A 186 6.72 -2.14 -16.11
N TYR A 187 7.33 -2.53 -14.98
CA TYR A 187 8.75 -2.85 -14.93
C TYR A 187 9.14 -3.94 -15.94
N LYS A 188 8.35 -5.01 -16.04
CA LYS A 188 8.58 -6.08 -17.02
C LYS A 188 8.42 -5.61 -18.46
N ALA A 189 7.39 -4.82 -18.75
CA ALA A 189 7.13 -4.29 -20.08
C ALA A 189 8.28 -3.38 -20.55
N ASN A 190 8.79 -2.52 -19.67
CA ASN A 190 9.92 -1.64 -19.94
C ASN A 190 11.21 -2.44 -20.21
N ARG A 191 11.49 -3.48 -19.42
CA ARG A 191 12.64 -4.38 -19.69
C ARG A 191 12.56 -5.13 -21.02
N ILE A 192 11.37 -5.56 -21.45
CA ILE A 192 11.19 -6.28 -22.71
C ILE A 192 11.45 -5.35 -23.90
N ARG A 193 10.95 -4.11 -23.86
CA ARG A 193 11.21 -3.09 -24.89
C ARG A 193 12.71 -2.86 -25.07
N GLU A 194 13.47 -2.73 -23.97
CA GLU A 194 14.92 -2.52 -24.03
C GLU A 194 15.68 -3.66 -24.74
N ASN A 195 15.23 -4.91 -24.62
CA ASN A 195 15.88 -6.03 -25.29
C ASN A 195 15.59 -6.08 -26.79
N ILE A 196 14.48 -5.51 -27.24
CA ILE A 196 14.10 -5.46 -28.67
C ILE A 196 14.91 -4.38 -29.40
N PHE A 197 15.22 -3.26 -28.75
CA PHE A 197 15.99 -2.15 -29.35
C PHE A 197 17.53 -2.31 -29.26
N ARG A 198 18.02 -3.45 -28.76
CA ARG A 198 19.46 -3.78 -28.70
C ARG A 198 19.93 -4.70 -29.85
N TYR A 199 19.04 -5.04 -30.78
CA TYR A 199 19.32 -5.80 -32.01
C TYR A 199 18.91 -4.99 -33.24
#